data_AF-A0A519ZAU2-F1
#
_entry.id   AF-A0A519ZAU2-F1
#
_cell.length_a   1.000
_cell.length_b   1.000
_cell.length_c   1.000
_cell.angle_alpha   90.00
_cell.angle_beta   90.00
_cell.angle_gamma   90.00
#
_symmetry.space_group_name_H-M   'P 1'
#
loop_
_entity.id
_entity.type
_entity.pdbx_description
1 polymer ?
#
loop_
_entity_poly.entity_id
_entity_poly.type
_entity_poly.pdbx_seq_one_letter_code
_entity_poly.pdbx_strand_id
1 'polypeptide(L)'
;MKNLLLLTDFSKSAKHAALFAYSLAKQMEAELTLCHAVIIPSNIPQAGLIVWPLPNTNSLLKDAEAELKKLKASLEETNAQGKFKPKVTVRCDPGPPVNVVKHIASKSEFNKG
;
A
#
# COMPACT_ATOMS: atom_id res chain seq x y z
N MET A 1 6.14 2.87 -18.77
CA MET A 1 4.86 3.16 -18.10
C MET A 1 5.15 3.99 -16.86
N LYS A 2 4.36 5.05 -16.58
CA LYS A 2 4.53 5.86 -15.36
C LYS A 2 3.67 5.26 -14.26
N ASN A 3 4.25 5.00 -13.10
CA ASN A 3 3.53 4.46 -11.95
C ASN A 3 3.91 5.25 -10.70
N LEU A 4 2.91 5.75 -9.98
CA LEU A 4 3.07 6.46 -8.72
C LEU A 4 2.92 5.45 -7.57
N LEU A 5 3.93 5.34 -6.73
CA LEU A 5 3.86 4.53 -5.51
C LEU A 5 3.45 5.43 -4.34
N LEU A 6 2.34 5.09 -3.69
CA LEU A 6 1.91 5.73 -2.44
C LEU A 6 1.97 4.72 -1.29
N LEU A 7 2.72 5.07 -0.25
CA LEU A 7 2.66 4.38 1.02
C LEU A 7 1.53 4.94 1.88
N THR A 8 0.82 4.06 2.59
CA THR A 8 -0.22 4.45 3.54
C THR A 8 -0.09 3.65 4.84
N ASP A 9 -0.34 4.32 5.95
CA ASP A 9 -0.54 3.73 7.28
C ASP A 9 -2.02 3.81 7.72
N PHE A 10 -2.91 4.14 6.79
CA PHE A 10 -4.35 4.38 6.99
C PHE A 10 -4.70 5.57 7.90
N SER A 11 -3.71 6.36 8.33
CA SER A 11 -3.95 7.58 9.09
C SER A 11 -4.77 8.59 8.29
N LYS A 12 -5.40 9.54 8.99
CA LYS A 12 -6.13 10.64 8.35
C LYS A 12 -5.22 11.38 7.35
N SER A 13 -3.98 11.65 7.72
CA SER A 13 -2.98 12.30 6.86
C SER A 13 -2.69 11.46 5.61
N ALA A 14 -2.48 10.15 5.75
CA ALA A 14 -2.25 9.27 4.62
C ALA A 14 -3.46 9.18 3.67
N LYS A 15 -4.70 9.26 4.19
CA LYS A 15 -5.92 9.33 3.35
C LYS A 15 -5.96 10.61 2.51
N HIS A 16 -5.54 11.75 3.05
CA HIS A 16 -5.46 13.00 2.29
C HIS A 16 -4.34 12.94 1.24
N ALA A 17 -3.19 12.36 1.60
CA ALA A 17 -2.11 12.08 0.66
C ALA A 17 -2.57 11.15 -0.48
N ALA A 18 -3.46 10.19 -0.21
CA ALA A 18 -4.04 9.32 -1.23
C ALA A 18 -4.93 10.05 -2.24
N LEU A 19 -5.77 10.98 -1.76
CA LEU A 19 -6.59 11.82 -2.64
C LEU A 19 -5.72 12.71 -3.54
N PHE A 20 -4.66 13.28 -2.97
CA PHE A 20 -3.69 14.07 -3.74
C PHE A 20 -2.95 13.21 -4.76
N ALA A 21 -2.43 12.04 -4.37
CA ALA A 21 -1.74 11.12 -5.24
C ALA A 21 -2.63 10.63 -6.40
N TYR A 22 -3.92 10.37 -6.15
CA TYR A 22 -4.86 9.99 -7.19
C TYR A 22 -5.09 11.13 -8.20
N SER A 23 -5.25 12.37 -7.72
CA SER A 23 -5.37 13.56 -8.56
C SER A 23 -4.10 13.82 -9.38
N LEU A 24 -2.93 13.63 -8.77
CA LEU A 24 -1.63 13.75 -9.45
C LEU A 24 -1.46 12.66 -10.53
N ALA A 25 -1.82 11.42 -10.22
CA ALA A 25 -1.80 10.31 -11.17
C ALA A 25 -2.71 10.58 -12.37
N LYS A 26 -3.87 11.23 -12.16
CA LYS A 26 -4.74 11.71 -13.25
C LYS A 26 -4.04 12.69 -14.17
N GLN A 27 -3.39 13.71 -13.60
CA GLN A 27 -2.69 14.76 -14.38
C GLN A 27 -1.48 14.22 -15.14
N MET A 28 -0.78 13.22 -14.57
CA MET A 28 0.42 12.65 -15.17
C MET A 28 0.15 11.49 -16.13
N GLU A 29 -1.13 11.08 -16.26
CA GLU A 29 -1.55 9.84 -16.94
C GLU A 29 -0.75 8.62 -16.43
N ALA A 30 -0.61 8.52 -15.11
CA ALA A 30 0.15 7.48 -14.43
C ALA A 30 -0.78 6.48 -13.72
N GLU A 31 -0.34 5.23 -13.60
CA GLU A 31 -1.00 4.27 -12.71
C GLU A 31 -0.67 4.60 -11.24
N LEU A 32 -1.50 4.13 -10.31
CA LEU A 32 -1.30 4.33 -8.87
C LEU A 32 -1.17 2.97 -8.17
N THR A 33 -0.09 2.79 -7.43
CA THR A 33 0.10 1.65 -6.54
C THR A 33 -0.04 2.12 -5.10
N LEU A 34 -1.09 1.66 -4.41
CA LEU A 34 -1.26 1.82 -2.98
C LEU A 34 -0.53 0.70 -2.25
N CYS A 35 0.32 1.05 -1.30
CA CYS A 35 1.09 0.07 -0.54
C CYS A 35 0.98 0.33 0.97
N HIS A 36 0.71 -0.73 1.71
CA HIS A 36 0.85 -0.75 3.16
C HIS A 36 1.96 -1.74 3.54
N ALA A 37 2.85 -1.32 4.43
CA ALA A 37 3.93 -2.15 4.95
C ALA A 37 3.55 -2.65 6.35
N VAL A 38 3.54 -3.98 6.53
CA VAL A 38 3.16 -4.59 7.81
C VAL A 38 4.40 -5.09 8.52
N ILE A 39 4.69 -4.54 9.71
CA ILE A 39 5.75 -5.07 10.56
C ILE A 39 5.23 -6.33 11.24
N ILE A 40 5.72 -7.48 10.79
CA ILE A 40 5.45 -8.76 11.44
C ILE A 40 6.53 -8.96 12.52
N PRO A 41 6.17 -8.96 13.81
CA PRO A 41 7.14 -9.32 14.84
C PRO A 41 7.58 -10.77 14.64
N SER A 42 8.87 -10.99 14.43
CA SER A 42 9.45 -12.33 14.39
C SER A 42 9.47 -12.92 15.80
N ASN A 43 8.96 -14.14 15.98
CA ASN A 43 8.99 -14.85 17.25
C ASN A 43 10.44 -14.97 17.74
N ILE A 44 10.82 -14.19 18.74
CA ILE A 44 12.05 -14.41 19.51
C ILE A 44 11.68 -15.43 20.59
N PRO A 45 12.31 -16.62 20.65
CA PRO A 45 12.10 -17.51 21.78
C PRO A 45 12.76 -16.86 22.99
N GLN A 46 11.96 -16.25 23.86
CA GLN A 46 12.44 -15.74 25.14
C GLN A 46 11.60 -16.31 26.27
N ALA A 47 12.33 -16.89 27.22
CA ALA A 47 11.86 -17.52 28.44
C ALA A 47 10.92 -16.60 29.23
N GLY A 48 9.63 -16.69 28.96
CA GLY A 48 8.59 -16.07 29.77
C GLY A 48 8.08 -14.72 29.24
N LEU A 49 7.19 -14.80 28.25
CA LEU A 49 6.02 -13.95 28.04
C LEU A 49 6.23 -12.48 27.58
N ILE A 50 5.97 -12.23 26.29
CA ILE A 50 4.68 -11.66 25.85
C ILE A 50 4.27 -12.44 24.59
N VAL A 51 3.30 -13.35 24.72
CA VAL A 51 2.58 -13.90 23.56
C VAL A 51 1.49 -12.88 23.25
N TRP A 52 1.79 -11.96 22.33
CA TRP A 52 0.72 -11.26 21.59
C TRP A 52 -0.25 -12.34 21.13
N PRO A 53 -1.58 -12.16 21.24
CA PRO A 53 -2.49 -13.19 20.76
C PRO A 53 -2.04 -13.52 19.34
N LEU A 54 -1.94 -14.81 19.03
CA LEU A 54 -1.61 -15.29 17.70
C LEU A 54 -2.95 -15.45 16.93
N PRO A 55 -3.65 -14.40 16.45
CA PRO A 55 -4.42 -14.59 15.25
C PRO A 55 -3.39 -14.53 14.13
N ASN A 56 -3.05 -15.72 13.62
CA ASN A 56 -2.43 -16.00 12.33
C ASN A 56 -1.93 -14.74 11.62
N THR A 57 -0.63 -14.51 11.45
CA THR A 57 -0.06 -13.38 10.69
C THR A 57 -0.80 -13.04 9.37
N ASN A 58 -1.44 -14.05 8.78
CA ASN A 58 -2.40 -13.93 7.67
C ASN A 58 -3.60 -12.99 7.93
N SER A 59 -4.16 -12.89 9.15
CA SER A 59 -5.26 -11.98 9.48
C SER A 59 -4.82 -10.53 9.43
N LEU A 60 -3.64 -10.18 9.95
CA LEU A 60 -3.11 -8.81 9.86
C LEU A 60 -2.91 -8.36 8.41
N LEU A 61 -2.36 -9.25 7.57
CA LEU A 61 -2.21 -8.97 6.14
C LEU A 61 -3.57 -8.85 5.44
N LYS A 62 -4.53 -9.71 5.78
CA LYS A 62 -5.91 -9.65 5.25
C LYS A 62 -6.64 -8.37 5.65
N ASP A 63 -6.51 -7.94 6.90
CA ASP A 63 -7.14 -6.73 7.41
C ASP A 63 -6.56 -5.49 6.72
N ALA A 64 -5.23 -5.43 6.60
CA ALA A 64 -4.54 -4.39 5.83
C ALA A 64 -4.96 -4.39 4.36
N GLU A 65 -5.09 -5.55 3.73
CA GLU A 65 -5.56 -5.65 2.35
C GLU A 65 -7.02 -5.20 2.19
N ALA A 66 -7.88 -5.50 3.17
CA ALA A 66 -9.26 -5.03 3.21
C ALA A 66 -9.34 -3.50 3.33
N GLU A 67 -8.53 -2.90 4.21
CA GLU A 67 -8.44 -1.44 4.34
C GLU A 67 -7.89 -0.78 3.05
N LEU A 68 -6.89 -1.38 2.40
CA LEU A 68 -6.42 -0.93 1.08
C LEU A 68 -7.52 -1.00 0.01
N LYS A 69 -8.35 -2.06 0.01
CA LYS A 69 -9.50 -2.19 -0.91
C LYS A 69 -10.56 -1.12 -0.66
N LYS A 70 -10.86 -0.80 0.60
CA LYS A 70 -11.75 0.32 0.96
C LYS A 70 -11.20 1.65 0.48
N LEU A 71 -9.91 1.90 0.71
CA LEU A 71 -9.24 3.11 0.25
C LEU A 71 -9.29 3.21 -1.28
N LYS A 72 -8.96 2.13 -1.99
CA LYS A 72 -9.08 2.05 -3.45
C LYS A 72 -10.49 2.42 -3.93
N ALA A 73 -11.53 1.81 -3.35
CA ALA A 73 -12.92 2.09 -3.72
C ALA A 73 -13.25 3.58 -3.53
N SER A 74 -12.87 4.16 -2.39
CA SER A 74 -13.11 5.59 -2.13
C SER A 74 -12.42 6.52 -3.14
N LEU A 75 -11.21 6.17 -3.62
CA LEU A 75 -10.50 6.94 -4.64
C LEU A 75 -11.18 6.81 -6.01
N GLU A 76 -11.60 5.59 -6.36
CA GLU A 76 -12.29 5.31 -7.63
C GLU A 76 -13.70 5.89 -7.69
N GLU A 77 -14.38 6.06 -6.54
CA GLU A 77 -15.67 6.74 -6.41
C GLU A 77 -15.55 8.26 -6.52
N THR A 78 -14.41 8.85 -6.16
CA THR A 78 -14.11 10.29 -6.27
C THR A 78 -13.96 10.74 -7.74
N ASN A 79 -14.50 9.98 -8.69
CA ASN A 79 -14.34 10.17 -10.13
C ASN A 79 -15.25 11.26 -10.71
N ALA A 80 -15.13 12.49 -10.18
CA ALA A 80 -15.98 13.61 -10.58
C ALA A 80 -15.51 14.32 -11.86
N GLN A 81 -14.20 14.40 -12.15
CA GLN A 81 -13.68 15.02 -13.38
C GLN A 81 -12.32 14.41 -13.80
N GLY A 82 -12.13 14.19 -15.11
CA GLY A 82 -10.85 13.80 -15.74
C GLY A 82 -10.99 12.81 -16.90
N LYS A 83 -10.23 13.02 -18.00
CA LYS A 83 -10.21 12.13 -19.19
C LYS A 83 -9.49 10.80 -18.91
N PHE A 84 -8.55 10.79 -17.96
CA PHE A 84 -7.77 9.63 -17.58
C PHE A 84 -8.23 9.08 -16.22
N LYS A 85 -8.41 7.76 -16.13
CA LYS A 85 -8.74 7.04 -14.90
C LYS A 85 -7.54 6.18 -14.50
N PRO A 86 -6.77 6.56 -13.47
CA PRO A 86 -5.64 5.77 -13.00
C PRO A 86 -6.08 4.38 -12.58
N LYS A 87 -5.39 3.36 -13.09
CA LYS A 87 -5.53 2.00 -12.57
C LYS A 87 -4.93 1.96 -11.18
N VAL A 88 -5.75 1.65 -10.18
CA VAL A 88 -5.31 1.53 -8.78
C VAL A 88 -5.01 0.07 -8.45
N THR A 89 -3.74 -0.22 -8.19
CA THR A 89 -3.27 -1.52 -7.71
C THR A 89 -3.00 -1.43 -6.20
N VAL A 90 -3.34 -2.48 -5.45
CA VAL A 90 -3.08 -2.57 -4.01
C VAL A 90 -1.94 -3.56 -3.76
N ARG A 91 -1.08 -3.25 -2.80
CA ARG A 91 -0.04 -4.15 -2.27
C ARG A 91 0.05 -4.08 -0.77
N CYS A 92 0.21 -5.23 -0.16
CA CYS A 92 0.48 -5.38 1.27
C CYS A 92 1.70 -6.27 1.41
N ASP A 93 2.84 -5.67 1.77
CA ASP A 93 4.12 -6.38 1.84
C ASP A 93 4.61 -6.35 3.31
N PRO A 94 5.13 -7.46 3.83
CA PRO A 94 5.68 -7.47 5.17
C PRO A 94 7.06 -6.81 5.24
N GLY A 95 7.35 -6.18 6.38
CA GLY A 95 8.66 -5.62 6.71
C GLY A 95 8.65 -4.10 6.91
N PRO A 96 9.82 -3.51 7.20
CA PRO A 96 9.95 -2.06 7.37
C PRO A 96 9.59 -1.32 6.07
N PRO A 97 8.92 -0.15 6.14
CA PRO A 97 8.49 0.61 4.95
C PRO A 97 9.62 0.89 3.95
N VAL A 98 10.83 1.19 4.45
CA VAL A 98 12.02 1.45 3.60
C VAL A 98 12.39 0.23 2.76
N ASN A 99 12.32 -0.98 3.32
CA ASN A 99 12.65 -2.20 2.61
C ASN A 99 11.58 -2.55 1.58
N VAL A 100 10.31 -2.35 1.95
CA VAL A 100 9.17 -2.53 1.04
C VAL A 100 9.28 -1.60 -0.17
N VAL A 101 9.61 -0.31 0.03
CA VAL A 101 9.83 0.64 -1.08
C VAL A 101 10.96 0.17 -1.98
N LYS A 102 12.11 -0.21 -1.43
CA LYS A 102 13.25 -0.69 -2.21
C LYS A 102 12.88 -1.92 -3.05
N HIS A 103 12.16 -2.88 -2.46
CA HIS A 103 11.70 -4.08 -3.15
C HIS A 103 10.71 -3.77 -4.28
N ILE A 104 9.80 -2.82 -4.09
CA ILE A 104 8.85 -2.40 -5.14
C ILE A 104 9.59 -1.66 -6.26
N ALA A 105 10.50 -0.75 -5.91
CA ALA A 105 11.28 0.02 -6.87
C ALA A 105 12.18 -0.89 -7.73
N SER A 106 12.87 -1.85 -7.11
CA SER A 106 13.73 -2.79 -7.85
C SER A 106 12.95 -3.68 -8.81
N LYS A 107 11.70 -4.06 -8.49
CA LYS A 107 10.82 -4.83 -9.39
C LYS A 107 10.32 -4.02 -10.59
N SER A 108 10.31 -2.68 -10.52
CA SER A 108 9.85 -1.82 -11.60
C SER A 108 10.91 -1.59 -12.70
N GLU A 109 12.19 -1.88 -12.41
CA GLU A 109 13.30 -1.70 -13.35
C GLU A 109 13.55 -2.91 -14.28
N PHE A 110 12.86 -4.03 -14.09
CA PHE A 110 13.15 -5.31 -14.79
C PHE A 110 12.35 -5.59 -16.08
N ASN A 111 11.80 -4.56 -16.73
CA ASN A 111 11.20 -4.69 -18.07
C ASN A 111 11.91 -3.80 -19.13
N LYS A 112 13.24 -3.70 -18.99
CA LYS A 112 14.17 -3.22 -20.02
C LYS A 112 15.21 -4.31 -20.25
N GLY A 113 14.90 -5.24 -21.13
CA GLY A 113 15.77 -6.30 -21.62
C GLY A 113 15.12 -6.96 -22.82
#